data_AF-B8EHZ9-F1
#
_entry.id   AF-B8EHZ9-F1
#
_cell.length_a   1.000
_cell.length_b   1.000
_cell.length_c   1.000
_cell.angle_alpha   90.00
_cell.angle_beta   90.00
_cell.angle_gamma   90.00
#
_symmetry.space_group_name_H-M   'P 1'
#
loop_
_entity.id
_entity.type
_entity.pdbx_description
1 polymer ?
#
loop_
_entity_poly.entity_id
_entity_poly.type
_entity_poly.pdbx_seq_one_letter_code
_entity_poly.pdbx_strand_id
1 'polypeptide(L)'
;MAATIRQIKAARALLGWSQADLAKASGISEPTIWRLEAADGALGGRANTGVKIVAALEAAGVIFVEENGEGPGVRLKKQPPAPAELTEKIEALGAKAASLDVAGRPSPQKAMNQMTKALVENEKTKLKNQRAKLTKKTPSQNETTKSENKNPKY
;
A
#
# COMPACT_ATOMS: atom_id res chain seq x y z
N MET A 1 8.95 10.45 -15.07
CA MET A 1 7.49 10.31 -15.16
C MET A 1 6.88 11.70 -15.12
N ALA A 2 5.99 12.04 -16.05
CA ALA A 2 5.33 13.35 -16.10
C ALA A 2 3.93 13.24 -15.48
N ALA A 3 3.74 13.79 -14.28
CA ALA A 3 2.43 13.91 -13.65
C ALA A 3 1.84 15.29 -13.94
N THR A 4 0.52 15.37 -14.11
CA THR A 4 -0.20 16.65 -14.24
C THR A 4 -0.67 17.16 -12.88
N ILE A 5 -0.95 18.46 -12.79
CA ILE A 5 -1.51 19.07 -11.57
C ILE A 5 -2.84 18.41 -11.18
N ARG A 6 -3.66 18.03 -12.17
CA ARG A 6 -4.91 17.27 -11.94
C ARG A 6 -4.66 15.91 -11.30
N GLN A 7 -3.64 15.17 -11.76
CA GLN A 7 -3.27 13.90 -11.14
C GLN A 7 -2.73 14.09 -9.71
N ILE A 8 -2.00 15.17 -9.42
CA ILE A 8 -1.58 15.49 -8.04
C ILE A 8 -2.80 15.75 -7.14
N LYS A 9 -3.76 16.56 -7.60
CA LYS A 9 -4.99 16.85 -6.85
C LYS A 9 -5.83 15.57 -6.63
N ALA A 10 -5.94 14.72 -7.65
CA ALA A 10 -6.64 13.44 -7.55
C ALA A 10 -5.95 12.49 -6.56
N ALA A 11 -4.62 12.35 -6.63
CA ALA A 11 -3.83 11.56 -5.70
C ALA A 11 -4.05 12.01 -4.25
N ARG A 12 -4.02 13.32 -4.02
CA ARG A 12 -4.24 13.92 -2.71
C ARG A 12 -5.66 13.64 -2.20
N ALA A 13 -6.67 13.76 -3.07
CA ALA A 13 -8.06 13.43 -2.74
C ALA A 13 -8.24 11.94 -2.38
N LEU A 14 -7.60 11.02 -3.12
CA LEU A 14 -7.62 9.59 -2.81
C LEU A 14 -7.04 9.27 -1.43
N LEU A 15 -6.04 10.04 -1.00
CA LEU A 15 -5.41 9.91 0.32
C LEU A 15 -6.16 10.67 1.43
N GLY A 16 -7.19 11.46 1.10
CA GLY A 16 -7.86 12.36 2.06
C GLY A 16 -6.95 13.47 2.59
N TRP A 17 -5.89 13.83 1.85
CA TRP A 17 -4.88 14.78 2.29
C TRP A 17 -5.28 16.24 2.01
N SER A 18 -4.88 17.14 2.91
CA SER A 18 -4.86 18.58 2.69
C SER A 18 -3.58 19.02 1.94
N GLN A 19 -3.51 20.28 1.51
CA GLN A 19 -2.28 20.85 0.93
C GLN A 19 -1.13 20.85 1.95
N ALA A 20 -1.42 21.09 3.22
CA ALA A 20 -0.47 21.00 4.33
C ALA A 20 0.10 19.58 4.51
N ASP A 21 -0.74 18.55 4.36
CA ASP A 21 -0.28 17.15 4.45
C ASP A 21 0.70 16.81 3.33
N LEU A 22 0.39 17.23 2.10
CA LEU A 22 1.28 17.05 0.96
C LEU A 22 2.59 17.82 1.12
N ALA A 23 2.51 19.07 1.62
CA ALA A 23 3.68 19.88 1.93
C ALA A 23 4.61 19.18 2.94
N LYS A 24 4.03 18.70 4.04
CA LYS A 24 4.74 17.95 5.08
C LYS A 24 5.38 16.67 4.53
N ALA A 25 4.65 15.89 3.75
CA ALA A 25 5.14 14.62 3.22
C ALA A 25 6.22 14.79 2.14
N SER A 26 6.13 15.83 1.31
CA SER A 26 7.07 16.10 0.22
C SER A 26 8.28 16.97 0.61
N GLY A 27 8.23 17.60 1.79
CA GLY A 27 9.24 18.57 2.22
C GLY A 27 9.24 19.84 1.36
N ILE A 28 8.11 20.17 0.73
CA ILE A 28 7.90 21.39 -0.05
C ILE A 28 7.02 22.34 0.77
N SER A 29 7.27 23.65 0.70
CA SER A 29 6.46 24.61 1.45
C SER A 29 5.00 24.62 0.98
N GLU A 30 4.06 24.75 1.92
CA GLU A 30 2.63 24.81 1.62
C GLU A 30 2.26 25.93 0.62
N PRO A 31 2.81 27.16 0.69
CA PRO A 31 2.57 28.18 -0.33
C PRO A 31 3.01 27.76 -1.74
N THR A 32 4.05 26.93 -1.85
CA THR A 32 4.49 26.39 -3.15
C THR A 32 3.50 25.35 -3.67
N ILE A 33 2.99 24.47 -2.81
CA ILE A 33 1.94 23.50 -3.17
C ILE A 33 0.67 24.23 -3.60
N TRP A 34 0.25 25.25 -2.85
CA TRP A 34 -0.92 26.07 -3.20
C TRP A 34 -0.77 26.70 -4.59
N ARG A 35 0.37 27.34 -4.87
CA ARG A 35 0.65 27.95 -6.18
C ARG A 35 0.68 26.92 -7.31
N LEU A 36 1.22 25.72 -7.05
CA LEU A 36 1.22 24.62 -8.03
C LEU A 36 -0.19 24.13 -8.34
N GLU A 37 -1.04 23.93 -7.32
CA GLU A 37 -2.40 23.42 -7.50
C GLU A 37 -3.40 24.47 -8.03
N ALA A 38 -3.05 25.75 -7.98
CA ALA A 38 -3.81 26.86 -8.56
C ALA A 38 -3.67 26.95 -10.09
N ALA A 39 -2.60 26.39 -10.65
CA ALA A 39 -2.42 26.26 -12.10
C ALA A 39 -3.08 24.98 -12.64
N ASP A 40 -3.04 24.80 -13.96
CA ASP A 40 -3.46 23.57 -14.64
C ASP A 40 -2.39 23.11 -15.64
N GLY A 41 -2.50 21.87 -16.10
CA GLY A 41 -1.59 21.26 -17.06
C GLY A 41 -0.47 20.45 -16.40
N ALA A 42 0.70 20.43 -17.06
CA ALA A 42 1.86 19.70 -16.59
C ALA A 42 2.36 20.27 -15.26
N LEU A 43 2.89 19.41 -14.38
CA LEU A 43 3.50 19.84 -13.14
C LEU A 43 4.78 20.66 -13.43
N GLY A 44 4.61 21.97 -13.55
CA GLY A 44 5.68 22.92 -13.85
C GLY A 44 6.56 23.25 -12.63
N GLY A 45 7.60 24.06 -12.86
CA GLY A 45 8.52 24.55 -11.83
C GLY A 45 9.90 23.89 -11.85
N ARG A 46 10.65 23.99 -10.74
CA ARG A 46 11.99 23.37 -10.62
C ARG A 46 11.85 21.84 -10.68
N ALA A 47 12.64 21.18 -11.52
CA ALA A 47 12.58 19.73 -11.76
C ALA A 47 12.52 18.87 -10.48
N ASN A 48 13.25 19.27 -9.43
CA ASN A 48 13.28 18.53 -8.16
C ASN A 48 11.96 18.60 -7.37
N THR A 49 11.12 19.62 -7.57
CA THR A 49 9.87 19.80 -6.82
C THR A 49 8.85 18.71 -7.19
N GLY A 50 8.66 18.49 -8.50
CA GLY A 50 7.73 17.48 -8.99
C GLY A 50 8.11 16.07 -8.55
N VAL A 51 9.41 15.75 -8.59
CA VAL A 51 9.95 14.46 -8.13
C VAL A 51 9.62 14.22 -6.65
N LYS A 52 9.84 15.22 -5.78
CA LYS A 52 9.52 15.10 -4.35
C LYS A 52 8.03 14.91 -4.08
N ILE A 53 7.17 15.64 -4.80
CA ILE A 53 5.72 15.53 -4.68
C ILE A 53 5.24 14.14 -5.10
N VAL A 54 5.66 13.67 -6.29
CA VAL A 54 5.28 12.34 -6.81
C VAL A 54 5.78 11.24 -5.87
N ALA A 55 7.04 11.30 -5.44
CA ALA A 55 7.62 10.32 -4.53
C ALA A 55 6.88 10.26 -3.18
N ALA A 56 6.46 11.40 -2.62
CA ALA A 56 5.70 11.45 -1.37
C ALA A 56 4.32 10.79 -1.51
N LEU A 57 3.61 11.06 -2.60
CA LEU A 57 2.30 10.46 -2.88
C LEU A 57 2.44 8.95 -3.11
N GLU A 58 3.44 8.53 -3.88
CA GLU A 58 3.71 7.10 -4.10
C GLU A 58 4.08 6.37 -2.82
N ALA A 59 4.89 6.98 -1.95
CA ALA A 59 5.23 6.44 -0.65
C ALA A 59 4.00 6.30 0.26
N ALA A 60 3.04 7.22 0.16
CA ALA A 60 1.78 7.20 0.89
C ALA A 60 0.76 6.19 0.36
N GLY A 61 1.04 5.53 -0.76
CA GLY A 61 0.17 4.48 -1.29
C GLY A 61 -0.52 4.83 -2.60
N VAL A 62 -0.08 5.86 -3.32
CA VAL A 62 -0.59 6.17 -4.67
C VAL A 62 0.21 5.44 -5.74
N ILE A 63 -0.43 5.15 -6.87
CA ILE A 63 0.18 4.73 -8.13
C ILE A 63 -0.25 5.71 -9.20
N PHE A 64 0.72 6.30 -9.91
CA PHE A 64 0.48 7.01 -11.15
C PHE A 64 0.44 5.99 -12.30
N VAL A 65 -0.62 6.03 -13.08
CA VAL A 65 -0.83 5.13 -14.22
C VAL A 65 -0.47 5.90 -15.48
N GLU A 66 0.48 5.37 -16.24
CA GLU A 66 0.84 5.91 -17.56
C GLU A 66 -0.29 5.66 -18.56
N GLU A 67 -0.29 6.42 -19.65
CA GLU A 67 -1.27 6.25 -20.71
C GLU A 67 -1.18 4.86 -21.33
N ASN A 68 -2.30 4.13 -21.29
CA ASN A 68 -2.41 2.76 -21.77
C ASN A 68 -3.61 2.57 -22.72
N GLY A 69 -4.02 3.63 -23.42
CA GLY A 69 -5.20 3.68 -24.29
C GLY A 69 -6.45 4.27 -23.64
N GLU A 70 -6.49 4.37 -22.30
CA GLU A 70 -7.57 5.02 -21.55
C GLU A 70 -7.16 6.38 -20.96
N GLY A 71 -5.97 6.87 -21.35
CA GLY A 71 -5.35 8.08 -20.80
C GLY A 71 -4.58 7.83 -19.49
N PRO A 72 -3.80 8.83 -19.03
CA PRO A 72 -3.05 8.74 -17.78
C PRO A 72 -3.98 8.86 -16.56
N GLY A 73 -3.64 8.18 -15.47
CA GLY A 73 -4.52 8.06 -14.30
C GLY A 73 -3.79 8.02 -12.95
N VAL A 74 -4.58 7.87 -11.88
CA VAL A 74 -4.11 7.73 -10.50
C VAL A 74 -4.99 6.73 -9.77
N ARG A 75 -4.38 5.83 -8.99
CA ARG A 75 -5.10 4.86 -8.14
C ARG A 75 -4.37 4.59 -6.82
N LEU A 76 -5.07 3.97 -5.87
CA LEU A 76 -4.46 3.50 -4.63
C LEU A 76 -3.74 2.15 -4.83
N LYS A 77 -2.63 1.97 -4.10
CA LYS A 77 -1.96 0.68 -3.93
C LYS A 77 -2.90 -0.26 -3.18
N LYS A 78 -2.90 -1.53 -3.59
CA LYS A 78 -3.58 -2.59 -2.84
C LYS A 78 -2.99 -2.63 -1.43
N GLN A 79 -3.82 -2.47 -0.40
CA GLN A 79 -3.35 -2.65 0.96
C GLN A 79 -2.90 -4.11 1.13
N PRO A 80 -1.78 -4.36 1.84
CA PRO A 80 -1.43 -5.71 2.22
C PRO A 80 -2.58 -6.30 3.06
N PRO A 81 -2.92 -7.58 2.86
CA PRO A 81 -3.97 -8.22 3.65
C PRO A 81 -3.65 -8.11 5.14
N ALA A 82 -4.68 -7.91 5.96
CA ALA A 82 -4.50 -7.84 7.40
C ALA A 82 -3.86 -9.15 7.94
N PRO A 83 -3.11 -9.11 9.06
CA PRO A 83 -2.54 -10.31 9.67
C PRO A 83 -3.58 -11.39 10.01
N ALA A 84 -4.82 -10.98 10.32
CA ALA A 84 -5.95 -11.87 10.53
C ALA A 84 -6.33 -12.62 9.24
N GLU A 85 -6.51 -11.91 8.13
CA GLU A 85 -6.79 -12.52 6.81
C GLU A 85 -5.68 -13.48 6.36
N LEU A 86 -4.42 -13.16 6.69
CA LEU A 86 -3.30 -14.06 6.41
C LEU A 86 -3.36 -15.34 7.27
N THR A 87 -3.84 -15.23 8.51
CA THR A 87 -3.99 -16.37 9.42
C THR A 87 -5.11 -17.29 8.95
N GLU A 88 -6.26 -16.74 8.57
CA GLU A 88 -7.36 -17.50 7.95
C GLU A 88 -6.90 -18.21 6.67
N LYS A 89 -6.14 -17.54 5.81
CA LYS A 89 -5.56 -18.17 4.60
C LYS A 89 -4.59 -19.31 4.94
N ILE A 90 -3.76 -19.15 5.98
CA ILE A 90 -2.82 -20.18 6.43
C ILE A 90 -3.57 -21.42 6.94
N GLU A 91 -4.64 -21.23 7.71
CA GLU A 91 -5.48 -22.31 8.22
C GLU A 91 -6.25 -23.01 7.09
N ALA A 92 -6.87 -22.24 6.19
CA ALA A 92 -7.56 -22.78 5.02
C ALA A 92 -6.63 -23.60 4.11
N LEU A 93 -5.41 -23.12 3.87
CA LEU A 93 -4.39 -23.87 3.12
C LEU A 93 -3.94 -25.12 3.89
N GLY A 94 -3.78 -25.04 5.21
CA GLY A 94 -3.49 -26.20 6.07
C GLY A 94 -4.57 -27.28 6.00
N ALA A 95 -5.85 -26.88 6.07
CA ALA A 95 -6.99 -27.79 5.95
C ALA A 95 -7.03 -28.46 4.56
N LYS A 96 -6.80 -27.69 3.49
CA LYS A 96 -6.71 -28.22 2.12
C LYS A 96 -5.55 -29.21 1.94
N ALA A 97 -4.41 -28.95 2.58
CA ALA A 97 -3.27 -29.86 2.57
C ALA A 97 -3.53 -31.15 3.37
N ALA A 98 -4.35 -31.07 4.42
CA ALA A 98 -4.74 -32.22 5.24
C ALA A 98 -5.77 -33.12 4.55
N SER A 99 -6.65 -32.56 3.71
CA SER A 99 -7.65 -33.33 2.96
C SER A 99 -7.10 -34.09 1.74
N LEU A 100 -5.85 -33.84 1.35
CA LEU A 100 -5.21 -34.55 0.25
C LEU A 100 -4.71 -35.93 0.74
N ASP A 101 -5.34 -37.00 0.25
CA ASP A 101 -4.94 -38.37 0.54
C ASP A 101 -3.56 -38.68 -0.07
N VAL A 102 -2.60 -38.93 0.82
CA VAL A 102 -1.18 -39.18 0.53
C VAL A 102 -0.71 -40.50 1.15
N ALA A 103 -1.52 -41.16 2.00
CA ALA A 103 -1.10 -42.36 2.73
C ALA A 103 -1.36 -43.64 1.90
N GLY A 104 -0.37 -44.55 1.79
CA GLY A 104 -0.50 -45.85 1.11
C GLY A 104 0.35 -46.02 -0.15
N ARG A 105 0.19 -47.16 -0.87
CA ARG A 105 1.03 -47.54 -2.03
C ARG A 105 1.14 -46.40 -3.08
N PRO A 106 2.34 -46.12 -3.63
CA PRO A 106 2.55 -45.01 -4.56
C PRO A 106 1.72 -45.20 -5.83
N SER A 107 0.96 -44.17 -6.23
CA SER A 107 0.26 -44.09 -7.51
C SER A 107 0.54 -42.74 -8.19
N PRO A 108 0.41 -42.61 -9.52
CA PRO A 108 0.60 -41.33 -10.22
C PRO A 108 -0.27 -40.19 -9.63
N GLN A 109 -1.50 -40.49 -9.24
CA GLN A 109 -2.39 -39.53 -8.59
C GLN A 109 -1.88 -39.10 -7.20
N LYS A 110 -1.31 -40.03 -6.41
CA LYS A 110 -0.71 -39.70 -5.11
C LYS A 110 0.57 -38.89 -5.22
N ALA A 111 1.39 -39.14 -6.25
CA ALA A 111 2.55 -38.30 -6.55
C ALA A 111 2.11 -36.86 -6.86
N MET A 112 1.04 -36.69 -7.63
CA MET A 112 0.42 -35.37 -7.90
C MET A 112 -0.14 -34.72 -6.63
N ASN A 113 -0.79 -35.48 -5.75
CA ASN A 113 -1.29 -34.99 -4.46
C ASN A 113 -0.16 -34.58 -3.51
N GLN A 114 0.94 -35.35 -3.46
CA GLN A 114 2.16 -35.01 -2.71
C GLN A 114 2.79 -33.72 -3.23
N MET A 115 2.90 -33.57 -4.55
CA MET A 115 3.40 -32.34 -5.17
C MET A 115 2.51 -31.14 -4.85
N THR A 116 1.19 -31.30 -4.95
CA THR A 116 0.21 -30.25 -4.61
C THR A 116 0.33 -29.85 -3.13
N LYS A 117 0.45 -30.82 -2.23
CA LYS A 117 0.64 -30.59 -0.79
C LYS A 117 1.94 -29.83 -0.52
N ALA A 118 3.03 -30.18 -1.20
CA ALA A 118 4.31 -29.49 -1.07
C ALA A 118 4.24 -28.02 -1.57
N LEU A 119 3.54 -27.77 -2.68
CA LEU A 119 3.31 -26.41 -3.18
C LEU A 119 2.52 -25.55 -2.19
N VAL A 120 1.44 -26.11 -1.63
CA VAL A 120 0.61 -25.44 -0.62
C VAL A 120 1.41 -25.12 0.64
N GLU A 121 2.24 -26.04 1.13
CA GLU A 121 3.03 -25.80 2.35
C GLU A 121 4.16 -24.78 2.10
N ASN A 122 4.72 -24.74 0.88
CA ASN A 122 5.65 -23.70 0.47
C ASN A 122 4.98 -22.31 0.42
N GLU A 123 3.76 -22.19 -0.12
CA GLU A 123 2.99 -20.95 -0.10
C GLU A 123 2.65 -20.51 1.34
N LYS A 124 2.21 -21.44 2.18
CA LYS A 124 1.94 -21.20 3.59
C LYS A 124 3.18 -20.68 4.32
N THR A 125 4.37 -21.22 4.01
CA THR A 125 5.65 -20.74 4.57
C THR A 125 5.97 -19.32 4.11
N LYS A 126 5.74 -18.99 2.83
CA LYS A 126 5.89 -17.61 2.32
C LYS A 126 4.96 -16.64 3.04
N LEU A 127 3.69 -17.00 3.24
CA LEU A 127 2.70 -16.17 3.94
C LEU A 127 3.05 -15.99 5.42
N LYS A 128 3.54 -17.03 6.12
CA LYS A 128 4.04 -16.91 7.50
C LYS A 128 5.19 -15.89 7.61
N ASN A 129 6.14 -15.96 6.68
CA ASN A 129 7.26 -15.01 6.62
C ASN A 129 6.78 -13.58 6.30
N GLN A 130 5.80 -13.42 5.43
CA GLN A 130 5.18 -12.13 5.11
C GLN A 130 4.45 -11.54 6.33
N ARG A 131 3.65 -12.36 7.04
CA ARG A 131 2.97 -11.96 8.29
C ARG A 131 3.98 -11.49 9.32
N ALA A 132 5.05 -12.25 9.57
CA ALA A 132 6.10 -11.89 10.51
C ALA A 132 6.77 -10.55 10.17
N LYS A 133 7.05 -10.29 8.88
CA LYS A 133 7.61 -9.00 8.42
C LYS A 133 6.64 -7.83 8.65
N LEU A 134 5.35 -8.01 8.37
CA LEU A 134 4.33 -6.98 8.55
C LEU A 134 4.09 -6.67 10.04
N THR A 135 4.01 -7.70 10.90
CA THR A 135 3.83 -7.53 12.35
C THR A 135 4.98 -6.78 13.03
N LYS A 136 6.21 -6.89 12.51
CA LYS A 136 7.38 -6.14 13.02
C LYS A 136 7.45 -4.70 12.50
N LYS A 137 6.74 -4.36 11.42
CA LYS A 137 6.82 -3.03 10.77
C LYS A 137 5.79 -2.05 11.31
N THR A 138 4.73 -2.50 11.98
CA THR A 138 3.72 -1.64 12.62
C THR A 138 4.26 -1.09 13.94
N PRO A 139 4.63 0.19 14.06
CA PRO A 139 4.88 0.79 15.36
C PRO A 139 3.53 0.96 16.05
N SER A 140 3.46 0.61 17.34
CA SER A 140 2.33 0.90 18.22
C SER A 140 2.00 2.40 18.16
N GLN A 141 0.92 2.77 17.49
CA GLN A 141 0.29 4.08 17.57
C GLN A 141 -0.96 3.88 18.43
N ASN A 142 -0.77 3.75 19.74
CA ASN A 142 -1.84 3.88 20.72
C ASN A 142 -1.22 4.11 22.11
N GLU A 143 -0.71 5.31 22.33
CA GLU A 143 -0.46 5.87 23.67
C GLU A 143 -0.35 7.39 23.57
N THR A 144 -1.49 8.08 23.66
CA THR A 144 -1.71 9.24 24.55
C THR A 144 -3.14 9.76 24.35
N THR A 145 -4.03 9.28 25.21
CA THR A 145 -5.26 10.00 25.53
C THR A 145 -4.94 11.08 26.56
N LYS A 146 -5.64 12.22 26.44
CA LYS A 146 -5.89 13.25 27.47
C LYS A 146 -4.73 14.16 27.90
N SER A 147 -4.76 15.37 27.32
CA SER A 147 -4.52 16.65 28.03
C SER A 147 -5.44 17.66 27.36
N GLU A 148 -6.70 17.77 27.79
CA GLU A 148 -7.15 18.90 28.63
C GLU A 148 -6.67 20.28 28.14
N ASN A 149 -7.56 20.93 27.39
CA ASN A 149 -8.05 22.30 27.60
C ASN A 149 -7.04 23.35 28.12
N LYS A 150 -6.73 24.33 27.26
CA LYS A 150 -7.05 25.76 27.48
C LYS A 150 -6.65 26.60 26.26
N ASN A 151 -7.65 27.09 25.54
CA ASN A 151 -7.58 28.40 24.87
C ASN A 151 -7.71 29.47 25.97
N PRO A 152 -7.00 30.63 25.95
CA PRO A 152 -7.44 31.73 25.08
C PRO A 152 -6.32 32.63 24.50
N LYS A 153 -6.64 33.20 23.32
CA LYS A 153 -6.38 34.58 22.85
C LYS A 153 -4.92 35.09 22.80
N TYR A 154 -4.45 35.44 21.61
CA TYR A 154 -4.38 36.81 21.08
C TYR A 154 -4.42 36.78 19.55
#